data_AF-A0A0M3J8P4-F1
#
_entry.id   AF-A0A0M3J8P4-F1
#
_cell.length_a   1.000
_cell.length_b   1.000
_cell.length_c   1.000
_cell.angle_alpha   90.00
_cell.angle_beta   90.00
_cell.angle_gamma   90.00
#
_symmetry.space_group_name_H-M   'P 1'
#
loop_
_entity.id
_entity.type
_entity.pdbx_description
1 polymer ?
#
loop_
_entity_poly.entity_id
_entity_poly.type
_entity_poly.pdbx_seq_one_letter_code
_entity_poly.pdbx_strand_id
1 'polypeptide(L)'
;MWFQMLFNRTYTATQAFEINIRWFMANGQTIAEITRHLCTKATNLSFHMFPIPEDPFAHAMNPQSPPLRCPVKIEFPVCKLGSHDLWTVLSAIIEAFGFFAMCCHVHYPRMYVHLSGGMFLMFEEKQMDFLWSWNHMLSHRYKNSTSVF
;
A
#
# COMPACT_ATOMS: atom_id res chain seq x y z
N MET A 1 29.52 -6.70 5.33
CA MET A 1 28.11 -6.28 5.45
C MET A 1 27.28 -7.19 4.57
N TRP A 2 26.21 -7.79 5.10
CA TRP A 2 25.33 -8.68 4.32
C TRP A 2 23.87 -8.25 4.47
N PHE A 3 23.23 -7.99 3.35
CA PHE A 3 21.80 -7.75 3.23
C PHE A 3 21.27 -8.49 1.99
N GLN A 4 19.98 -8.79 2.02
CA GLN A 4 19.24 -9.42 0.94
C GLN A 4 18.12 -8.47 0.52
N MET A 5 18.05 -8.19 -0.78
CA MET A 5 16.97 -7.41 -1.37
C MET A 5 16.05 -8.35 -2.15
N LEU A 6 14.79 -8.39 -1.77
CA LEU A 6 13.74 -9.15 -2.46
C LEU A 6 12.83 -8.15 -3.17
N PHE A 7 12.45 -8.44 -4.41
CA PHE A 7 11.63 -7.54 -5.21
C PHE A 7 10.77 -8.32 -6.19
N ASN A 8 9.67 -7.72 -6.64
CA ASN A 8 8.78 -8.35 -7.62
C ASN A 8 9.52 -8.51 -8.97
N ARG A 9 9.38 -9.67 -9.63
CA ARG A 9 10.09 -9.92 -10.90
C ARG A 9 9.46 -9.23 -12.10
N THR A 10 8.18 -8.90 -12.02
CA THR A 10 7.39 -8.33 -13.11
C THR A 10 6.90 -6.94 -12.74
N TYR A 11 7.10 -5.99 -13.66
CA TYR A 11 6.54 -4.65 -13.54
C TYR A 11 5.22 -4.58 -14.32
N THR A 12 4.22 -3.92 -13.74
CA THR A 12 2.95 -3.62 -14.41
C THR A 12 2.50 -2.23 -13.97
N ALA A 13 2.13 -1.38 -14.93
CA ALA A 13 1.82 0.02 -14.65
C ALA A 13 0.61 0.22 -13.72
N THR A 14 -0.25 -0.80 -13.59
CA THR A 14 -1.45 -0.80 -12.73
C THR A 14 -1.22 -1.42 -11.36
N GLN A 15 0.02 -1.78 -11.02
CA GLN A 15 0.35 -2.47 -9.76
C GLN A 15 1.52 -1.77 -9.04
N ALA A 16 1.43 -1.71 -7.71
CA ALA A 16 2.53 -1.24 -6.89
C ALA A 16 3.69 -2.25 -6.88
N PHE A 17 4.91 -1.73 -6.92
CA PHE A 17 6.13 -2.54 -6.86
C PHE A 17 6.70 -2.57 -5.45
N GLU A 18 7.01 -3.76 -4.95
CA GLU A 18 7.52 -3.96 -3.61
C GLU A 18 9.02 -4.29 -3.61
N ILE A 19 9.75 -3.67 -2.69
CA ILE A 19 11.16 -3.95 -2.41
C ILE A 19 11.31 -4.19 -0.91
N ASN A 20 11.71 -5.41 -0.55
CA ASN A 20 11.99 -5.81 0.82
C ASN A 20 13.49 -5.88 1.06
N ILE A 21 13.97 -5.20 2.10
CA ILE A 21 15.37 -5.22 2.52
C ILE A 21 15.47 -5.99 3.83
N ARG A 22 16.15 -7.14 3.81
CA ARG A 22 16.45 -7.95 4.99
C ARG A 22 17.95 -7.87 5.29
N TRP A 23 18.36 -7.70 6.54
CA TRP A 23 19.78 -7.59 6.89
C TRP A 23 20.10 -8.33 8.18
N PHE A 24 21.34 -8.81 8.29
CA PHE A 24 21.83 -9.52 9.49
C PHE A 24 23.13 -8.89 10.04
N MET A 25 24.06 -8.50 9.16
CA MET A 25 25.35 -7.87 9.54
C MET A 25 25.44 -6.44 9.01
N ALA A 26 24.45 -5.62 9.36
CA ALA A 26 24.39 -4.20 9.05
C ALA A 26 23.73 -3.47 10.22
N ASN A 27 24.16 -2.24 10.51
CA ASN A 27 23.46 -1.40 11.48
C ASN A 27 22.31 -0.64 10.79
N GLY A 28 21.35 -0.15 11.59
CA GLY A 28 20.17 0.55 11.07
C GLY A 28 20.49 1.82 10.29
N GLN A 29 21.58 2.52 10.63
CA GLN A 29 21.99 3.73 9.91
C GLN A 29 22.43 3.41 8.48
N THR A 30 23.22 2.35 8.28
CA THR A 30 23.64 1.95 6.94
C THR A 30 22.43 1.54 6.08
N ILE A 31 21.45 0.84 6.66
CA ILE A 31 20.21 0.48 5.95
C ILE A 31 19.39 1.73 5.61
N ALA A 32 19.28 2.69 6.53
CA ALA A 32 18.59 3.94 6.28
C ALA A 32 19.22 4.75 5.13
N GLU A 33 20.55 4.77 5.05
CA GLU A 33 21.29 5.42 3.95
C GLU A 33 21.04 4.74 2.60
N ILE A 34 21.04 3.40 2.54
CA ILE A 34 20.71 2.63 1.34
C ILE A 34 19.27 2.93 0.89
N THR A 35 18.32 2.84 1.81
CA THR A 35 16.90 3.14 1.52
C THR A 35 16.74 4.55 0.99
N ARG A 36 17.41 5.54 1.59
CA ARG A 36 17.40 6.92 1.09
C ARG A 36 17.96 7.02 -0.33
N HIS A 37 19.06 6.35 -0.62
CA HIS A 37 19.64 6.33 -1.97
C HIS A 37 18.67 5.71 -2.99
N LEU A 38 18.00 4.61 -2.64
CA LEU A 38 16.97 3.99 -3.48
C LEU A 38 15.80 4.95 -3.73
N CYS A 39 15.30 5.63 -2.70
CA CYS A 39 14.23 6.62 -2.85
C CYS A 39 14.64 7.76 -3.78
N THR A 40 15.84 8.32 -3.61
CA THR A 40 16.37 9.37 -4.51
C THR A 40 16.47 8.87 -5.95
N LYS A 41 16.98 7.66 -6.16
CA LYS A 41 17.08 7.05 -7.50
C LYS A 41 15.70 6.83 -8.13
N ALA A 42 14.72 6.36 -7.35
CA ALA A 42 13.34 6.20 -7.80
C ALA A 42 12.74 7.55 -8.22
N THR A 43 12.90 8.59 -7.40
CA THR A 43 12.41 9.94 -7.72
C THR A 43 13.03 10.50 -8.99
N ASN A 44 14.33 10.28 -9.22
CA ASN A 44 15.01 10.70 -10.45
C ASN A 44 14.50 9.98 -11.71
N LEU A 45 13.84 8.83 -11.53
CA LEU A 45 13.19 8.05 -12.59
C LEU A 45 11.66 8.26 -12.61
N SER A 46 11.17 9.31 -11.94
CA SER A 46 9.74 9.63 -11.81
C SER A 46 8.89 8.56 -11.11
N PHE A 47 9.51 7.74 -10.26
CA PHE A 47 8.81 6.82 -9.37
C PHE A 47 8.67 7.40 -7.97
N HIS A 48 7.52 7.15 -7.35
CA HIS A 48 7.29 7.46 -5.94
C HIS A 48 7.59 6.22 -5.09
N MET A 49 8.53 6.35 -4.16
CA MET A 49 8.95 5.26 -3.27
C MET A 49 8.82 5.71 -1.82
N PHE A 50 8.14 4.90 -1.01
CA PHE A 50 7.86 5.17 0.40
C PHE A 50 7.87 3.86 1.19
N PRO A 51 8.15 3.91 2.50
CA PRO A 51 8.05 2.74 3.35
C PRO A 51 6.58 2.39 3.62
N ILE A 52 6.29 1.10 3.73
CA ILE A 52 5.00 0.58 4.18
C ILE A 52 5.21 -0.35 5.38
N PRO A 53 4.23 -0.48 6.28
CA PRO A 53 4.25 -1.53 7.30
C PRO A 53 4.18 -2.91 6.66
N GLU A 54 4.78 -3.90 7.33
CA GLU A 54 4.72 -5.31 6.92
C GLU A 54 3.27 -5.81 6.83
N ASP A 55 2.42 -5.35 7.75
CA ASP A 55 0.97 -5.58 7.69
C ASP A 55 0.21 -4.23 7.83
N PRO A 56 -0.32 -3.69 6.73
CA PRO A 56 -1.11 -2.44 6.72
C PRO A 56 -2.44 -2.50 7.50
N PHE A 57 -2.93 -3.71 7.79
CA PHE A 57 -4.23 -3.97 8.41
C PHE A 57 -4.15 -4.86 9.65
N ALA A 58 -2.95 -5.07 10.24
CA ALA A 58 -2.71 -5.95 11.40
C ALA A 58 -3.67 -5.74 12.57
N HIS A 59 -4.16 -4.52 12.70
CA HIS A 59 -5.00 -4.06 13.80
C HIS A 59 -6.50 -4.14 13.53
N ALA A 60 -6.93 -4.47 12.30
CA ALA A 60 -8.34 -4.50 11.92
C ALA A 60 -9.18 -5.45 12.76
N MET A 61 -8.58 -6.56 13.21
CA MET A 61 -9.26 -7.62 13.95
C MET A 61 -8.80 -7.75 15.41
N ASN A 62 -7.86 -6.91 15.88
CA ASN A 62 -7.30 -7.00 17.22
C ASN A 62 -7.96 -5.96 18.17
N PRO A 63 -8.77 -6.39 19.16
CA PRO A 63 -9.48 -5.50 20.10
C PRO A 63 -8.57 -4.66 21.00
N GLN A 64 -7.29 -5.01 21.13
CA GLN A 64 -6.31 -4.26 21.94
C GLN A 64 -5.57 -3.19 21.12
N SER A 65 -5.85 -3.08 19.83
CA SER A 65 -5.20 -2.08 18.98
C SER A 65 -5.64 -0.67 19.38
N PRO A 66 -4.74 0.33 19.31
CA PRO A 66 -5.14 1.71 19.54
C PRO A 66 -6.28 2.09 18.58
N PRO A 67 -7.39 2.69 19.04
CA PRO A 67 -8.55 2.96 18.20
C PRO A 67 -8.23 3.77 16.94
N LEU A 68 -7.25 4.67 17.04
CA LEU A 68 -6.77 5.51 15.93
C LEU A 68 -5.90 4.76 14.91
N ARG A 69 -5.58 3.49 15.17
CA ARG A 69 -4.85 2.58 14.26
C ARG A 69 -5.78 1.56 13.61
N CYS A 70 -7.05 1.51 14.01
CA CYS A 70 -8.03 0.66 13.37
C CYS A 70 -8.42 1.23 12.00
N PRO A 71 -8.61 0.38 10.98
CA PRO A 71 -9.12 0.83 9.71
C PRO A 71 -10.51 1.46 9.87
N VAL A 72 -10.74 2.55 9.15
CA VAL A 72 -12.07 3.15 9.01
C VAL A 72 -12.88 2.27 8.07
N LYS A 73 -14.03 1.84 8.56
CA LYS A 73 -15.02 1.10 7.76
C LYS A 73 -15.86 2.09 6.95
N ILE A 74 -15.95 1.86 5.65
CA ILE A 74 -16.72 2.67 4.70
C ILE A 74 -17.71 1.76 4.00
N GLU A 75 -19.00 1.98 4.24
CA GLU A 75 -20.06 1.14 3.69
C GLU A 75 -20.16 1.31 2.17
N PHE A 76 -20.27 0.18 1.45
CA PHE A 76 -20.49 0.19 0.01
C PHE A 76 -21.91 -0.31 -0.32
N PRO A 77 -22.83 0.58 -0.76
CA PRO A 77 -24.22 0.20 -0.97
C PRO A 77 -24.39 -0.67 -2.24
N VAL A 78 -24.42 -2.00 -2.06
CA VAL A 78 -24.50 -2.99 -3.16
C VAL A 78 -25.90 -3.06 -3.79
N CYS A 79 -26.94 -2.51 -3.14
CA CYS A 79 -28.35 -2.72 -3.52
C CYS A 79 -28.73 -2.30 -4.96
N LYS A 80 -27.84 -1.65 -5.72
CA LYS A 80 -28.07 -1.21 -7.11
C LYS A 80 -27.22 -1.94 -8.15
N LEU A 81 -26.39 -2.90 -7.76
CA LEU A 81 -25.40 -3.50 -8.65
C LEU A 81 -25.62 -5.01 -8.82
N GLY A 82 -25.59 -5.50 -10.07
CA GLY A 82 -25.59 -6.93 -10.35
C GLY A 82 -24.28 -7.57 -9.89
N SER A 83 -24.33 -8.83 -9.44
CA SER A 83 -23.15 -9.58 -8.97
C SER A 83 -22.03 -9.69 -10.01
N HIS A 84 -22.39 -9.67 -11.30
CA HIS A 84 -21.45 -9.75 -12.41
C HIS A 84 -20.66 -8.45 -12.64
N ASP A 85 -21.19 -7.30 -12.23
CA ASP A 85 -20.58 -5.98 -12.47
C ASP A 85 -19.83 -5.42 -11.26
N LEU A 86 -19.96 -6.07 -10.09
CA LEU A 86 -19.40 -5.59 -8.83
C LEU A 86 -17.91 -5.31 -8.93
N TRP A 87 -17.12 -6.28 -9.39
CA TRP A 87 -15.67 -6.11 -9.48
C TRP A 87 -15.23 -5.08 -10.50
N THR A 88 -15.96 -4.95 -11.61
CA THR A 88 -15.69 -3.93 -12.62
C THR A 88 -15.86 -2.54 -12.03
N VAL A 89 -16.97 -2.31 -11.31
CA VAL A 89 -17.24 -1.02 -10.65
C VAL A 89 -16.27 -0.77 -9.51
N LEU A 90 -16.01 -1.76 -8.65
CA LEU A 90 -15.05 -1.61 -7.55
C LEU A 90 -13.66 -1.25 -8.10
N SER A 91 -13.19 -1.94 -9.13
CA SER A 91 -11.88 -1.67 -9.74
C SER A 91 -11.83 -0.27 -10.33
N ALA A 92 -12.88 0.16 -11.05
CA ALA A 92 -12.98 1.51 -11.58
C ALA A 92 -12.97 2.59 -10.50
N ILE A 93 -13.67 2.36 -9.37
CA ILE A 93 -13.65 3.28 -8.22
C ILE A 93 -12.24 3.33 -7.61
N ILE A 94 -11.65 2.18 -7.30
CA ILE A 94 -10.32 2.09 -6.69
C ILE A 94 -9.27 2.84 -7.54
N GLU A 95 -9.26 2.60 -8.85
CA GLU A 95 -8.35 3.27 -9.79
C GLU A 95 -8.64 4.77 -9.91
N ALA A 96 -9.91 5.18 -10.01
CA ALA A 96 -10.30 6.59 -10.08
C ALA A 96 -9.88 7.39 -8.84
N PHE A 97 -9.86 6.74 -7.67
CA PHE A 97 -9.35 7.33 -6.43
C PHE A 97 -7.83 7.18 -6.25
N GLY A 98 -7.09 6.74 -7.27
CA GLY A 98 -5.63 6.73 -7.28
C GLY A 98 -4.99 5.58 -6.49
N PHE A 99 -5.73 4.49 -6.26
CA PHE A 99 -5.22 3.31 -5.59
C PHE A 99 -4.68 2.27 -6.58
N PHE A 100 -3.54 1.68 -6.23
CA PHE A 100 -2.86 0.63 -6.99
C PHE A 100 -2.88 -0.67 -6.19
N ALA A 101 -3.03 -1.81 -6.87
CA ALA A 101 -2.98 -3.11 -6.21
C ALA A 101 -1.59 -3.35 -5.59
N MET A 102 -1.58 -3.74 -4.32
CA MET A 102 -0.40 -4.31 -3.66
C MET A 102 -0.43 -5.81 -3.93
N CYS A 103 0.67 -6.36 -4.45
CA CYS A 103 0.73 -7.75 -4.91
C CYS A 103 -0.20 -8.09 -6.09
N CYS A 104 -0.28 -9.37 -6.45
CA CYS A 104 -1.07 -9.85 -7.58
C CYS A 104 -2.58 -9.85 -7.26
N HIS A 105 -3.42 -9.48 -8.23
CA HIS A 105 -4.89 -9.40 -8.13
C HIS A 105 -5.60 -10.71 -7.75
N VAL A 106 -4.87 -11.84 -7.78
CA VAL A 106 -5.38 -13.19 -7.47
C VAL A 106 -5.13 -13.61 -6.03
N HIS A 107 -4.25 -12.91 -5.29
CA HIS A 107 -4.01 -13.23 -3.88
C HIS A 107 -5.01 -12.51 -2.99
N TYR A 108 -5.54 -13.23 -1.99
CA TYR A 108 -6.52 -12.73 -1.04
C TYR A 108 -5.85 -12.53 0.34
N PRO A 109 -6.10 -11.41 1.04
CA PRO A 109 -7.02 -10.32 0.67
C PRO A 109 -6.42 -9.39 -0.40
N ARG A 110 -7.29 -8.82 -1.25
CA ARG A 110 -6.87 -7.77 -2.19
C ARG A 110 -6.64 -6.48 -1.42
N MET A 111 -5.40 -6.03 -1.39
CA MET A 111 -5.01 -4.79 -0.75
C MET A 111 -4.50 -3.81 -1.79
N TYR A 112 -4.70 -2.53 -1.51
CA TYR A 112 -4.34 -1.45 -2.40
C TYR A 112 -3.63 -0.34 -1.63
N VAL A 113 -2.74 0.37 -2.31
CA VAL A 113 -2.03 1.53 -1.80
C VAL A 113 -2.31 2.74 -2.65
N HIS A 114 -2.59 3.87 -2.03
CA HIS A 114 -2.80 5.13 -2.74
C HIS A 114 -1.48 5.65 -3.31
N LEU A 115 -1.51 6.32 -4.46
CA LEU A 115 -0.33 6.92 -5.12
C LEU A 115 0.48 7.86 -4.22
N SER A 116 -0.15 8.46 -3.20
CA SER A 116 0.55 9.30 -2.21
C SER A 116 1.44 8.51 -1.23
N GLY A 117 1.26 7.19 -1.17
CA GLY A 117 1.81 6.30 -0.14
C GLY A 117 1.22 6.44 1.26
N GLY A 118 0.28 7.36 1.48
CA GLY A 118 -0.27 7.66 2.81
C GLY A 118 -1.44 6.78 3.24
N MET A 119 -2.02 6.01 2.32
CA MET A 119 -3.32 5.37 2.52
C MET A 119 -3.31 3.96 1.96
N PHE A 120 -3.99 3.06 2.65
CA PHE A 120 -4.26 1.69 2.23
C PHE A 120 -5.76 1.44 2.16
N LEU A 121 -6.15 0.55 1.24
CA LEU A 121 -7.53 0.16 1.03
C LEU A 121 -7.63 -1.36 0.90
N MET A 122 -8.67 -1.95 1.45
CA MET A 122 -9.08 -3.34 1.27
C MET A 122 -10.59 -3.37 1.08
N PHE A 123 -11.10 -4.36 0.35
CA PHE A 123 -12.55 -4.59 0.24
C PHE A 123 -12.93 -5.90 0.94
N GLU A 124 -13.82 -5.83 1.92
CA GLU A 124 -14.34 -6.97 2.67
C GLU A 124 -15.65 -7.45 2.01
N GLU A 125 -15.56 -8.52 1.23
CA GLU A 125 -16.69 -9.06 0.46
C GLU A 125 -17.87 -9.54 1.33
N LYS A 126 -17.60 -10.01 2.56
CA LYS A 126 -18.68 -10.54 3.41
C LYS A 126 -19.61 -9.46 3.94
N GLN A 127 -19.04 -8.31 4.30
CA GLN A 127 -19.79 -7.18 4.83
C GLN A 127 -20.12 -6.14 3.75
N MET A 128 -19.50 -6.26 2.58
CA MET A 128 -19.61 -5.33 1.45
C MET A 128 -19.14 -3.93 1.82
N ASP A 129 -17.94 -3.86 2.39
CA ASP A 129 -17.40 -2.62 2.91
C ASP A 129 -15.95 -2.42 2.49
N PHE A 130 -15.57 -1.16 2.30
CA PHE A 130 -14.17 -0.79 2.20
C PHE A 130 -13.58 -0.61 3.60
N LEU A 131 -12.37 -1.13 3.79
CA LEU A 131 -11.54 -0.87 4.94
C LEU A 131 -10.42 0.07 4.51
N TRP A 132 -10.37 1.25 5.13
CA TRP A 132 -9.38 2.26 4.84
C TRP A 132 -8.42 2.42 6.01
N SER A 133 -7.10 2.39 5.76
CA SER A 133 -6.09 2.52 6.81
C SER A 133 -5.04 3.56 6.44
N TRP A 134 -4.42 4.17 7.45
CA TRP A 134 -3.37 5.16 7.27
C TRP A 134 -1.97 4.53 7.30
N ASN A 135 -1.08 4.97 6.42
CA ASN A 135 0.33 4.60 6.47
C ASN A 135 1.06 5.37 7.57
N HIS A 136 1.18 4.74 8.74
CA HIS A 136 1.90 5.30 9.89
C HIS A 136 3.42 5.35 9.71
N MET A 137 3.99 4.71 8.69
CA MET A 137 5.42 4.80 8.36
C MET A 137 5.76 5.99 7.45
N LEU A 138 4.75 6.64 6.86
CA LEU A 138 4.96 7.78 5.98
C LEU A 138 5.29 9.06 6.77
N SER A 139 6.58 9.33 6.93
CA SER A 139 7.07 10.58 7.50
C SER A 139 7.19 11.71 6.47
N HIS A 140 7.38 12.96 6.92
CA HIS A 140 7.61 14.12 6.05
C HIS A 140 8.75 13.93 5.03
N ARG A 141 9.72 13.07 5.34
CA ARG A 141 10.86 12.78 4.46
C ARG A 141 10.47 12.15 3.13
N TYR A 142 9.26 11.60 3.01
CA TYR A 142 8.77 10.90 1.80
C TYR A 142 7.64 11.65 1.08
N LYS A 143 7.25 12.84 1.58
CA LYS A 143 6.10 13.62 1.06
C LYS A 143 6.44 14.55 -0.10
N ASN A 144 7.71 14.66 -0.50
CA ASN A 144 8.20 15.74 -1.37
C ASN A 144 7.97 15.54 -2.89
N SER A 145 7.16 14.57 -3.31
CA SER A 145 7.08 14.20 -4.75
C SER A 145 5.67 14.11 -5.31
N THR A 146 4.63 14.50 -4.56
CA THR A 146 3.22 14.40 -5.00
C THR A 146 2.62 15.73 -5.48
N SER A 147 3.42 16.79 -5.64
CA SER A 147 2.94 18.15 -5.94
C SER A 147 2.68 18.43 -7.43
N VAL A 148 2.47 17.41 -8.26
CA VAL A 148 2.14 17.59 -9.68
C VAL A 148 1.09 16.57 -10.11
N PHE A 149 -0.15 16.82 -9.72
CA PHE A 149 -1.34 16.50 -10.51
C PHE A 149 -2.29 17.70 -10.43
#